data_AF-A0A2X1UWH1-F1
#
_entry.id   AF-A0A2X1UWH1-F1
#
_cell.length_a   1.000
_cell.length_b   1.000
_cell.length_c   1.000
_cell.angle_alpha   90.00
_cell.angle_beta   90.00
_cell.angle_gamma   90.00
#
_symmetry.space_group_name_H-M   'P 1'
#
loop_
_entity.id
_entity.type
_entity.pdbx_description
1 polymer ?
#
loop_
_entity_poly.entity_id
_entity_poly.type
_entity_poly.pdbx_seq_one_letter_code
_entity_poly.pdbx_strand_id
1 'polypeptide(L)'
;MSSKHADFLDQASENELASTELFIAQVRERNKPEQVKNEDGTWQETECIDCGDEIPLARLELGKVRCVYCQEALEKRQRFGGM
;
A
#
# COMPACT_ATOMS: atom_id res chain seq x y z
N MET A 1 39.05 -19.46 6.92
CA MET A 1 38.15 -18.52 6.24
C MET A 1 36.82 -19.24 6.05
N SER A 2 35.93 -19.19 7.05
CA SER A 2 34.56 -19.70 6.90
C SER A 2 33.86 -18.73 5.95
N SER A 3 33.43 -19.20 4.78
CA SER A 3 32.67 -18.37 3.85
C SER A 3 31.42 -17.85 4.56
N LYS A 4 31.04 -16.60 4.29
CA LYS A 4 29.83 -15.96 4.84
C LYS A 4 28.54 -16.73 4.53
N HIS A 5 28.58 -17.63 3.56
CA HIS A 5 27.49 -18.55 3.20
C HIS A 5 28.09 -19.97 3.23
N ALA A 6 27.54 -20.87 4.04
CA ALA A 6 28.11 -22.20 4.23
C ALA A 6 27.84 -23.11 3.01
N ASP A 7 26.78 -22.83 2.23
CA ASP A 7 26.54 -23.36 0.88
C ASP A 7 25.57 -22.47 0.07
N PHE A 8 25.13 -22.97 -1.10
CA PHE A 8 24.19 -22.28 -1.99
C PHE A 8 22.77 -22.17 -1.41
N LEU A 9 22.41 -23.02 -0.44
CA LEU A 9 21.10 -22.99 0.21
C LEU A 9 21.01 -21.82 1.19
N ASP A 10 22.09 -21.53 1.90
CA ASP A 10 22.17 -20.35 2.76
C ASP A 10 22.01 -19.06 1.94
N GLN A 11 22.73 -18.97 0.81
CA GLN A 11 22.63 -17.81 -0.08
C GLN A 11 21.22 -17.66 -0.68
N ALA A 12 20.57 -18.76 -1.07
CA ALA A 12 19.19 -18.72 -1.56
C ALA A 12 18.22 -18.22 -0.48
N SER A 13 18.40 -18.69 0.76
CA SER A 13 17.55 -18.31 1.90
C SER A 13 17.68 -16.83 2.24
N GLU A 14 18.89 -16.28 2.25
CA GLU A 14 19.13 -14.85 2.47
C GLU A 14 18.47 -13.98 1.40
N ASN A 15 18.55 -14.39 0.12
CA ASN A 15 17.91 -13.67 -0.98
C ASN A 15 16.37 -13.67 -0.88
N GLU A 16 15.79 -14.80 -0.48
CA GLU A 16 14.35 -14.94 -0.24
C GLU A 16 13.89 -14.01 0.88
N LEU A 17 14.61 -14.00 2.01
CA LEU A 17 14.34 -13.12 3.13
C LEU A 17 14.42 -11.64 2.73
N ALA A 18 15.51 -11.24 2.07
CA ALA A 18 15.68 -9.86 1.61
C ALA A 18 14.55 -9.44 0.65
N SER A 19 14.17 -10.30 -0.28
CA SER A 19 13.07 -10.03 -1.22
C SER A 19 11.74 -9.90 -0.50
N THR A 20 11.45 -10.83 0.42
CA THR A 20 10.21 -10.84 1.21
C THR A 20 10.08 -9.58 2.05
N GLU A 21 11.15 -9.16 2.75
CA GLU A 21 11.15 -7.94 3.55
C GLU A 21 10.89 -6.69 2.71
N LEU A 22 11.51 -6.60 1.52
CA LEU A 22 11.28 -5.52 0.57
C LEU A 22 9.82 -5.47 0.11
N PHE A 23 9.22 -6.60 -0.26
CA PHE A 23 7.82 -6.64 -0.68
C PHE A 23 6.86 -6.30 0.47
N ILE A 24 7.13 -6.76 1.70
CA ILE A 24 6.34 -6.38 2.88
C ILE A 24 6.42 -4.86 3.09
N ALA A 25 7.61 -4.26 2.99
CA ALA A 25 7.79 -2.83 3.13
C ALA A 25 6.99 -2.03 2.07
N GLN A 26 7.04 -2.46 0.80
CA GLN A 26 6.28 -1.84 -0.28
C GLN A 26 4.76 -1.92 -0.07
N VAL A 27 4.27 -3.09 0.36
CA VAL A 27 2.83 -3.28 0.65
C VAL A 27 2.41 -2.42 1.84
N ARG A 28 3.24 -2.31 2.88
CA ARG A 28 2.96 -1.42 4.02
C ARG A 28 2.89 0.03 3.57
N GLU A 29 3.84 0.49 2.76
CA GLU A 29 3.86 1.86 2.25
C GLU A 29 2.59 2.18 1.46
N ARG A 30 2.22 1.32 0.50
CA ARG A 30 1.03 1.50 -0.35
C ARG A 30 -0.28 1.53 0.46
N ASN A 31 -0.32 0.85 1.60
CA ASN A 31 -1.52 0.78 2.43
C ASN A 31 -1.65 1.88 3.48
N LYS A 32 -0.63 2.74 3.66
CA LYS A 32 -0.70 3.84 4.63
C LYS A 32 -1.93 4.74 4.42
N PRO A 33 -2.44 5.38 5.49
CA PRO A 33 -3.41 6.46 5.37
C PRO A 33 -2.90 7.54 4.40
N GLU A 34 -3.77 8.00 3.51
CA GLU A 34 -3.50 9.09 2.56
C GLU A 34 -3.83 10.46 3.18
N GLN A 35 -4.68 10.48 4.21
CA GLN A 35 -5.04 11.67 4.97
C GLN A 35 -5.11 11.36 6.48
N VAL A 36 -5.03 12.42 7.30
CA VAL A 36 -5.18 12.37 8.76
C VAL A 36 -6.35 13.23 9.20
N LYS A 37 -6.94 12.91 10.35
CA LYS A 37 -7.98 13.75 10.95
C LYS A 37 -7.41 15.11 11.36
N ASN A 38 -8.23 16.14 11.24
CA ASN A 38 -8.00 17.47 11.77
C ASN A 38 -8.02 17.47 13.30
N GLU A 39 -7.59 18.57 13.91
CA GLU A 39 -7.59 18.73 15.37
C GLU A 39 -8.98 18.58 16.00
N ASP A 40 -10.03 18.94 15.26
CA ASP A 40 -11.43 18.81 15.66
C ASP A 40 -12.02 17.40 15.41
N GLY A 41 -11.22 16.48 14.86
CA GLY A 41 -11.61 15.12 14.55
C GLY A 41 -12.32 14.92 13.22
N THR A 42 -12.48 15.97 12.41
CA THR A 42 -13.05 15.90 11.06
C THR A 42 -12.02 15.38 10.03
N TRP A 43 -12.50 14.93 8.87
CA TRP A 43 -11.64 14.53 7.75
C TRP A 43 -11.39 15.73 6.83
N GLN A 44 -10.18 15.82 6.26
CA GLN A 44 -9.83 16.87 5.30
C GLN A 44 -10.60 16.68 3.99
N GLU A 45 -10.62 15.44 3.49
CA GLU A 45 -11.29 15.08 2.25
C GLU A 45 -12.41 14.07 2.55
N THR A 46 -13.67 14.48 2.33
CA THR A 46 -14.86 13.62 2.48
C THR A 46 -15.43 13.16 1.14
N GLU A 47 -15.00 13.78 0.04
CA GLU A 47 -15.41 13.48 -1.33
C GLU A 47 -14.26 12.81 -2.09
N CYS A 48 -14.62 11.89 -2.98
CA CYS A 48 -13.65 11.11 -3.74
C CYS A 48 -12.89 12.02 -4.71
N ILE A 49 -11.56 12.05 -4.62
CA ILE A 49 -10.73 12.92 -5.48
C ILE A 49 -10.81 12.63 -7.00
N ASP A 50 -11.32 11.47 -7.39
CA ASP A 50 -11.42 11.05 -8.79
C ASP A 50 -12.82 11.30 -9.39
N CYS A 51 -13.90 11.18 -8.60
CA CYS A 51 -15.28 11.27 -9.11
C CYS A 51 -16.19 12.28 -8.39
N GLY A 52 -15.77 12.82 -7.24
CA GLY A 52 -16.56 13.74 -6.41
C GLY A 52 -17.63 13.08 -5.54
N ASP A 53 -17.84 11.76 -5.65
CA ASP A 53 -18.80 11.06 -4.79
C ASP A 53 -18.36 11.03 -3.33
N GLU A 54 -19.32 11.02 -2.40
CA GLU A 54 -19.04 10.88 -0.97
C GLU A 54 -18.26 9.58 -0.66
N ILE A 55 -17.19 9.70 0.12
CA ILE A 55 -16.40 8.55 0.55
C ILE A 55 -17.11 7.86 1.72
N PRO A 56 -17.35 6.54 1.65
CA PRO A 56 -17.98 5.81 2.76
C PRO A 56 -17.20 5.99 4.07
N LEU A 57 -17.91 6.17 5.19
CA LEU A 57 -17.30 6.39 6.52
C LEU A 57 -16.20 5.36 6.86
N ALA A 58 -16.44 4.08 6.59
CA ALA A 58 -15.45 3.03 6.84
C ALA A 58 -14.14 3.23 6.06
N ARG A 59 -14.17 3.87 4.89
CA ARG A 59 -12.95 4.22 4.13
C ARG A 59 -12.29 5.48 4.65
N LEU A 60 -13.07 6.47 5.06
CA LEU A 60 -12.55 7.65 5.74
C LEU A 60 -11.80 7.24 7.01
N GLU A 61 -12.34 6.32 7.81
CA GLU A 61 -11.67 5.77 9.00
C GLU A 61 -10.32 5.10 8.73
N LEU A 62 -10.10 4.60 7.51
CA LEU A 62 -8.81 4.09 7.04
C LEU A 62 -7.88 5.19 6.50
N GLY A 63 -8.31 6.45 6.57
CA GLY A 63 -7.63 7.63 6.04
C GLY A 63 -7.51 7.62 4.52
N LYS A 64 -8.49 7.06 3.79
CA LYS A 64 -8.47 7.00 2.32
C LYS A 64 -9.20 8.19 1.70
N VAL A 65 -8.75 8.61 0.52
CA VAL A 65 -9.28 9.79 -0.21
C VAL A 65 -10.06 9.42 -1.50
N ARG A 66 -10.23 8.12 -1.75
CA ARG A 66 -11.01 7.60 -2.88
C ARG A 66 -12.15 6.70 -2.41
N CYS A 67 -13.26 6.71 -3.16
CA CYS A 67 -14.32 5.71 -3.01
C CYS A 67 -13.82 4.32 -3.43
N VAL A 68 -14.59 3.27 -3.09
CA VAL A 68 -14.23 1.87 -3.42
C VAL A 68 -14.07 1.68 -4.93
N TYR A 69 -14.99 2.24 -5.73
CA TYR A 69 -15.03 2.01 -7.18
C TYR A 69 -13.82 2.63 -7.90
N CYS A 70 -13.48 3.88 -7.57
CA CYS A 70 -12.32 4.56 -8.16
C CYS A 70 -11.00 3.91 -7.71
N GLN A 71 -10.93 3.47 -6.45
CA GLN A 71 -9.78 2.70 -5.96
C GLN A 71 -9.62 1.39 -6.74
N GLU A 72 -10.70 0.62 -6.93
CA GLU A 72 -10.65 -0.64 -7.68
C GLU A 72 -10.25 -0.41 -9.15
N ALA A 73 -10.77 0.65 -9.77
CA ALA A 73 -10.39 1.02 -11.14
C ALA A 73 -8.91 1.42 -11.24
N LEU A 74 -8.38 2.14 -10.25
CA LEU A 74 -6.95 2.47 -10.16
C LEU A 74 -6.10 1.20 -10.02
N GLU A 75 -6.46 0.30 -9.11
CA GLU A 75 -5.73 -0.95 -8.87
C GLU A 75 -5.75 -1.88 -10.09
N LYS A 76 -6.89 -1.98 -10.80
CA LYS A 76 -6.97 -2.71 -12.07
C LYS A 76 -6.05 -2.10 -13.13
N ARG A 77 -6.05 -0.78 -13.28
CA ARG A 77 -5.14 -0.08 -14.20
C ARG A 77 -3.67 -0.32 -13.84
N GLN A 78 -3.31 -0.30 -12.56
CA GLN A 78 -1.94 -0.57 -12.13
C GLN A 78 -1.54 -2.03 -12.37
N ARG A 79 -2.46 -2.98 -12.20
CA ARG A 79 -2.22 -4.40 -12.45
C ARG A 79 -1.97 -4.72 -13.93
N PHE A 80 -2.67 -4.05 -14.85
CA PHE A 80 -2.62 -4.34 -16.28
C PHE A 80 -1.86 -3.31 -17.13
N GLY A 81 -1.58 -2.12 -16.59
CA GLY A 81 -0.90 -1.02 -17.28
C GLY A 81 0.62 -0.99 -17.12
N GLY A 82 1.19 -2.00 -16.46
CA GLY A 82 2.65 -2.19 -16.35
C GLY A 82 3.21 -3.13 -17.41
N MET A 83 2.77 -3.00 -18.67
CA MET A 83 3.33 -3.69 -19.83
C MET A 83 4.00 -2.69 -20.76
#